data_AF-A0A7S3DDW6-F1
#
_entry.id   AF-A0A7S3DDW6-F1
#
_cell.length_a   1.000
_cell.length_b   1.000
_cell.length_c   1.000
_cell.angle_alpha   90.00
_cell.angle_beta   90.00
_cell.angle_gamma   90.00
#
_symmetry.space_group_name_H-M   'P 1'
#
loop_
_entity.id
_entity.type
_entity.pdbx_description
1 polymer ?
#
loop_
_entity_poly.entity_id
_entity_poly.type
_entity_poly.pdbx_seq_one_letter_code
_entity_poly.pdbx_strand_id
1 'polypeptide(L)'
;LAVRYLEGTGVDKDEVKALALLSQAAHMGFAPALAMLAGCYLQGRGVDKDEVGAVALLSQAIGKGCALAIFMLARCYLKGIVVDKDDVRAMALFSQAADMGFAPAI
;
A
#
# COMPACT_ATOMS: atom_id res chain seq x y z
N LEU A 1 -9.88 9.45 -7.75
CA LEU A 1 -9.55 10.84 -7.38
C LEU A 1 -8.29 10.92 -6.51
N ALA A 2 -8.19 10.15 -5.41
CA ALA A 2 -6.99 10.14 -4.56
C ALA A 2 -5.68 9.86 -5.34
N VAL A 3 -5.65 8.84 -6.20
CA VAL A 3 -4.50 8.56 -7.10
C VAL A 3 -4.14 9.76 -7.96
N ARG A 4 -5.15 10.50 -8.47
CA ARG A 4 -4.90 11.67 -9.34
C ARG A 4 -4.25 12.80 -8.55
N TYR A 5 -4.64 13.00 -7.30
CA TYR A 5 -4.00 13.95 -6.39
C TYR A 5 -2.59 13.51 -5.96
N LEU A 6 -2.36 12.19 -5.78
CA LEU A 6 -1.02 11.66 -5.56
C LEU A 6 -0.10 11.94 -6.75
N GLU A 7 -0.54 11.63 -7.95
CA GLU A 7 0.28 11.68 -9.17
C GLU A 7 0.19 13.00 -9.95
N GLY A 8 -0.62 13.96 -9.49
CA GLY A 8 -0.86 15.22 -10.21
C GLY A 8 -1.49 15.04 -11.61
N THR A 9 -2.20 13.94 -11.84
CA THR A 9 -2.71 13.63 -13.18
C THR A 9 -4.03 14.35 -13.43
N GLY A 10 -3.99 15.43 -14.22
CA GLY A 10 -5.16 16.26 -14.56
C GLY A 10 -5.85 16.96 -13.39
N VAL A 11 -5.15 17.03 -12.25
CA VAL A 11 -5.42 17.89 -11.09
C VAL A 11 -4.06 18.29 -10.51
N ASP A 12 -3.98 19.43 -9.82
CA ASP A 12 -2.75 19.78 -9.11
C ASP A 12 -2.41 18.71 -8.07
N LYS A 13 -1.12 18.35 -7.99
CA LYS A 13 -0.63 17.37 -7.04
C LYS A 13 -0.88 17.87 -5.61
N ASP A 14 -1.58 17.07 -4.82
CA ASP A 14 -1.94 17.38 -3.43
C ASP A 14 -1.98 16.08 -2.61
N GLU A 15 -0.83 15.76 -2.00
CA GLU A 15 -0.67 14.50 -1.27
C GLU A 15 -1.50 14.48 0.04
N VAL A 16 -1.71 15.64 0.66
CA VAL A 16 -2.52 15.78 1.89
C VAL A 16 -3.99 15.50 1.57
N LYS A 17 -4.50 16.08 0.48
CA LYS A 17 -5.87 15.81 0.02
C LYS A 17 -6.04 14.37 -0.45
N ALA A 18 -5.03 13.79 -1.08
CA ALA A 18 -5.06 12.38 -1.42
C ALA A 18 -5.18 11.48 -0.19
N LEU A 19 -4.39 11.74 0.85
CA LEU A 19 -4.46 11.03 2.13
C LEU A 19 -5.84 11.14 2.76
N ALA A 20 -6.42 12.33 2.81
CA ALA A 20 -7.77 12.52 3.36
C ALA A 20 -8.81 11.65 2.62
N LEU A 21 -8.76 11.61 1.29
CA LEU A 21 -9.65 10.78 0.47
C LEU A 21 -9.41 9.28 0.69
N LEU A 22 -8.16 8.85 0.82
CA LEU A 22 -7.84 7.46 1.11
C LEU A 22 -8.32 7.06 2.52
N SER A 23 -8.12 7.91 3.53
CA SER A 23 -8.62 7.68 4.89
C SER A 23 -10.14 7.56 4.92
N GLN A 24 -10.85 8.41 4.20
CA GLN A 24 -12.31 8.30 4.06
C GLN A 24 -12.73 6.98 3.40
N ALA A 25 -12.08 6.58 2.31
CA ALA A 25 -12.37 5.32 1.62
C ALA A 25 -12.05 4.09 2.50
N ALA A 26 -10.95 4.13 3.24
CA ALA A 26 -10.58 3.09 4.19
C ALA A 26 -11.61 2.95 5.32
N HIS A 27 -12.13 4.07 5.83
CA HIS A 27 -13.19 4.09 6.83
C HIS A 27 -14.50 3.49 6.30
N MET A 28 -14.81 3.68 5.01
CA MET A 28 -15.92 3.02 4.32
C MET A 28 -15.68 1.54 4.02
N GLY A 29 -14.56 0.96 4.48
CA GLY A 29 -14.25 -0.46 4.32
C GLY A 29 -13.51 -0.81 3.03
N PHE A 30 -13.11 0.17 2.21
CA PHE A 30 -12.40 -0.10 0.96
C PHE A 30 -10.95 -0.55 1.23
N ALA A 31 -10.71 -1.85 1.18
CA ALA A 31 -9.42 -2.45 1.52
C ALA A 31 -8.22 -1.93 0.69
N PRO A 32 -8.35 -1.65 -0.62
CA PRO A 32 -7.26 -1.05 -1.39
C PRO A 32 -6.84 0.32 -0.87
N ALA A 33 -7.74 1.10 -0.27
CA ALA A 33 -7.36 2.39 0.33
C ALA A 33 -6.43 2.22 1.53
N LEU A 34 -6.61 1.18 2.36
CA LEU A 34 -5.67 0.86 3.44
C LEU A 34 -4.28 0.54 2.89
N ALA A 35 -4.20 -0.25 1.80
CA ALA A 35 -2.93 -0.56 1.15
C ALA A 35 -2.25 0.70 0.59
N MET A 36 -3.03 1.59 -0.03
CA MET A 36 -2.52 2.85 -0.57
C MET A 36 -2.07 3.84 0.53
N LEU A 37 -2.79 3.92 1.65
CA LEU A 37 -2.35 4.69 2.82
C LEU A 37 -1.02 4.17 3.35
N ALA A 38 -0.88 2.86 3.50
CA ALA A 38 0.38 2.25 3.88
C ALA A 38 1.52 2.65 2.93
N GLY A 39 1.26 2.67 1.61
CA GLY A 39 2.23 3.15 0.63
C GLY A 39 2.66 4.60 0.84
N CYS A 40 1.72 5.47 1.22
CA CYS A 40 2.02 6.88 1.52
C CYS A 40 2.89 7.00 2.78
N TYR A 41 2.61 6.23 3.83
CA TYR A 41 3.42 6.18 5.04
C TYR A 41 4.81 5.56 4.82
N LEU A 42 4.95 4.54 3.98
CA LEU A 42 6.28 3.98 3.61
C LEU A 42 7.14 4.99 2.84
N GLN A 43 6.50 5.81 2.01
CA GLN A 43 7.20 6.75 1.12
C GLN A 43 7.37 8.15 1.72
N GLY A 44 6.58 8.50 2.74
CA GLY A 44 6.51 9.85 3.30
C GLY A 44 5.78 10.84 2.39
N ARG A 45 4.73 10.38 1.69
CA ARG A 45 3.97 11.21 0.74
C ARG A 45 2.80 11.89 1.44
N GLY A 46 2.89 13.20 1.61
CA GLY A 46 1.89 14.02 2.31
C GLY A 46 1.76 13.75 3.82
N VAL A 47 2.58 12.85 4.37
CA VAL A 47 2.63 12.47 5.78
C VAL A 47 4.04 12.06 6.15
N ASP A 48 4.40 12.18 7.43
CA ASP A 48 5.65 11.66 7.95
C ASP A 48 5.75 10.15 7.71
N LYS A 49 6.98 9.68 7.46
CA LYS A 49 7.22 8.25 7.29
C LYS A 49 6.89 7.51 8.58
N ASP A 50 5.96 6.57 8.49
CA ASP A 50 5.64 5.64 9.56
C ASP A 50 5.58 4.23 8.99
N GLU A 51 6.76 3.63 9.02
CA GLU A 51 7.06 2.35 8.44
C GLU A 51 6.32 1.21 9.20
N VAL A 52 6.28 1.29 10.53
CA VAL A 52 5.57 0.32 11.38
C VAL A 52 4.06 0.46 11.22
N GLY A 53 3.54 1.69 11.24
CA GLY A 53 2.13 1.97 11.01
C GLY A 53 1.67 1.51 9.62
N ALA A 54 2.51 1.66 8.60
CA ALA A 54 2.23 1.15 7.26
C ALA A 54 2.08 -0.37 7.22
N VAL A 55 2.96 -1.13 7.87
CA VAL A 55 2.85 -2.61 7.93
C VAL A 55 1.57 -3.06 8.66
N ALA A 56 1.16 -2.33 9.70
CA ALA A 56 -0.11 -2.58 10.38
C ALA A 56 -1.32 -2.35 9.44
N LEU A 57 -1.31 -1.27 8.64
CA LEU A 57 -2.34 -1.00 7.64
C LEU A 57 -2.37 -2.06 6.52
N LEU A 58 -1.20 -2.52 6.07
CA LEU A 58 -1.11 -3.63 5.10
C LEU A 58 -1.73 -4.89 5.68
N SER A 59 -1.38 -5.26 6.91
CA SER A 59 -1.95 -6.44 7.60
C SER A 59 -3.48 -6.37 7.69
N GLN A 60 -4.04 -5.20 8.01
CA GLN A 60 -5.49 -4.99 8.02
C GLN A 60 -6.11 -5.15 6.63
N ALA A 61 -5.46 -4.61 5.59
CA ALA A 61 -5.92 -4.75 4.20
C ALA A 61 -5.87 -6.21 3.72
N ILE A 62 -4.84 -6.97 4.09
CA ILE A 62 -4.71 -8.41 3.81
C ILE A 62 -5.84 -9.17 4.47
N GLY A 63 -6.16 -8.87 5.74
CA GLY A 63 -7.30 -9.46 6.45
C GLY A 63 -8.65 -9.20 5.79
N LYS A 64 -8.74 -8.18 4.92
CA LYS A 64 -9.92 -7.86 4.09
C LYS A 64 -9.81 -8.38 2.64
N GLY A 65 -8.86 -9.27 2.36
CA GLY A 65 -8.68 -9.89 1.04
C GLY A 65 -8.02 -8.99 -0.01
N CYS A 66 -7.27 -7.96 0.40
CA CYS A 66 -6.62 -7.06 -0.54
C CYS A 66 -5.30 -7.62 -1.08
N ALA A 67 -5.32 -8.12 -2.33
CA ALA A 67 -4.12 -8.64 -3.00
C ALA A 67 -3.02 -7.58 -3.21
N LEU A 68 -3.40 -6.31 -3.43
CA LEU A 68 -2.45 -5.18 -3.49
C LEU A 68 -1.64 -5.06 -2.18
N ALA A 69 -2.27 -5.31 -1.03
CA ALA A 69 -1.57 -5.24 0.26
C ALA A 69 -0.54 -6.36 0.43
N ILE A 70 -0.85 -7.57 -0.03
CA ILE A 70 0.08 -8.71 -0.05
C ILE A 70 1.29 -8.36 -0.92
N PHE A 71 1.06 -7.83 -2.12
CA PHE A 71 2.12 -7.37 -3.01
C PHE A 71 3.00 -6.29 -2.36
N MET A 72 2.41 -5.33 -1.65
CA MET A 72 3.18 -4.28 -0.96
C MET A 72 3.99 -4.84 0.21
N LEU A 73 3.47 -5.81 0.96
CA LEU A 73 4.20 -6.49 2.02
C LEU A 73 5.38 -7.31 1.45
N ALA A 74 5.18 -7.98 0.32
CA ALA A 74 6.25 -8.66 -0.40
C ALA A 74 7.39 -7.70 -0.76
N ARG A 75 7.07 -6.47 -1.20
CA ARG A 75 8.08 -5.43 -1.45
C ARG A 75 8.80 -4.97 -0.18
N CYS A 76 8.13 -4.95 0.97
CA CYS A 76 8.78 -4.64 2.24
C CYS A 76 9.83 -5.71 2.58
N TYR A 77 9.48 -7.00 2.46
CA TYR A 77 10.43 -8.11 2.64
C TYR A 77 11.58 -8.09 1.62
N LEU A 78 11.31 -7.76 0.36
CA LEU A 78 12.35 -7.68 -0.68
C LEU A 78 13.37 -6.56 -0.41
N LYS A 79 12.92 -5.47 0.19
CA LYS A 79 13.74 -4.27 0.46
C LYS A 79 14.32 -4.22 1.87
N GLY A 80 13.88 -5.09 2.77
CA GLY A 80 14.24 -5.02 4.19
C GLY A 80 13.66 -3.78 4.89
N ILE A 81 12.46 -3.34 4.49
CA ILE A 81 11.78 -2.18 5.10
C ILE A 81 10.95 -2.69 6.27
N VAL A 82 11.23 -2.22 7.49
CA VAL A 82 10.60 -2.63 8.77
C VAL A 82 10.86 -4.07 9.20
N VAL A 83 11.01 -4.97 8.24
CA VAL A 83 11.29 -6.39 8.43
C VAL A 83 12.66 -6.71 7.84
N ASP A 84 13.31 -7.75 8.37
CA ASP A 84 14.54 -8.25 7.77
C ASP A 84 14.27 -8.67 6.32
N LYS A 85 15.24 -8.36 5.46
CA LYS A 85 15.16 -8.73 4.06
C LYS A 85 15.04 -10.25 3.94
N ASP A 86 13.96 -10.71 3.29
CA ASP A 86 13.69 -12.13 3.06
C ASP A 86 13.11 -12.32 1.65
N ASP A 87 14.01 -12.64 0.72
CA ASP A 87 13.65 -12.80 -0.70
C ASP A 87 12.73 -14.01 -0.91
N VAL A 88 12.86 -15.07 -0.10
CA VAL A 88 12.02 -16.27 -0.21
C VAL A 88 10.59 -15.96 0.20
N ARG A 89 10.41 -15.27 1.33
CA ARG A 89 9.07 -14.81 1.76
C ARG A 89 8.49 -13.79 0.80
N ALA A 90 9.29 -12.86 0.29
CA ALA A 90 8.85 -11.90 -0.70
C ALA A 90 8.29 -12.60 -1.95
N MET A 91 9.02 -13.58 -2.50
CA MET A 91 8.56 -14.35 -3.67
C MET A 91 7.30 -15.16 -3.38
N ALA A 92 7.18 -15.78 -2.21
CA ALA A 92 5.96 -16.49 -1.81
C ALA A 92 4.73 -15.56 -1.76
N LEU A 93 4.90 -14.37 -1.19
CA LEU A 93 3.84 -13.35 -1.13
C LEU A 93 3.51 -12.79 -2.52
N PHE A 94 4.50 -12.62 -3.40
CA PHE A 94 4.23 -12.23 -4.80
C PHE A 94 3.38 -13.26 -5.54
N SER A 95 3.70 -14.55 -5.41
CA SER A 95 2.89 -15.63 -5.98
C SER A 95 1.48 -15.61 -5.41
N GLN A 96 1.34 -15.46 -4.08
CA GLN A 96 0.03 -15.38 -3.44
C GLN A 96 -0.81 -14.19 -3.96
N ALA A 97 -0.20 -13.02 -4.15
CA ALA A 97 -0.89 -11.86 -4.72
C ALA A 97 -1.35 -12.15 -6.17
N ALA A 98 -0.51 -12.80 -6.98
CA ALA A 98 -0.83 -13.20 -8.35
C ALA A 98 -1.97 -14.21 -8.41
N ASP A 99 -1.99 -15.21 -7.51
CA ASP A 99 -3.07 -16.19 -7.40
C ASP A 99 -4.42 -15.53 -7.03
N MET A 100 -4.37 -14.41 -6.30
CA MET A 100 -5.54 -13.58 -6.00
C MET A 100 -5.92 -12.61 -7.14
N GLY A 101 -5.32 -12.76 -8.32
CA GLY A 101 -5.59 -11.96 -9.51
C GLY A 101 -4.87 -10.62 -9.55
N PHE A 102 -3.91 -10.36 -8.65
CA PHE A 102 -3.07 -9.16 -8.71
C PHE A 102 -1.86 -9.40 -9.61
N ALA A 103 -2.00 -9.00 -10.88
CA ALA A 103 -0.89 -8.92 -11.81
C ALA A 103 -0.39 -7.46 -11.86
N PRO A 104 0.72 -7.11 -11.18
CA PRO A 104 1.32 -5.79 -11.39
C PRO A 104 1.71 -5.67 -12.86
N ALA A 105 1.40 -4.54 -13.50
CA ALA A 105 1.90 -4.26 -14.83
C ALA A 105 3.44 -4.24 -14.78
N ILE A 106 4.07 -5.11 -15.57
CA ILE A 106 5.53 -5.22 -15.75
C ILE A 106 6.01 -4.08 -16.64
#